data_AF-R7LTU9-F1
#
_entry.id   AF-R7LTU9-F1
#
_cell.length_a   1.000
_cell.length_b   1.000
_cell.length_c   1.000
_cell.angle_alpha   90.00
_cell.angle_beta   90.00
_cell.angle_gamma   90.00
#
_symmetry.space_group_name_H-M   'P 1'
#
loop_
_entity.id
_entity.type
_entity.pdbx_description
1 polymer ?
#
loop_
_entity_poly.entity_id
_entity_poly.type
_entity_poly.pdbx_seq_one_letter_code
_entity_poly.pdbx_strand_id
1 'polypeptide(L)'
;MENASKALIMAGGILVGILVISLAVYLFADFSRTAADINSQNEQQRIVEFNSKFTTYDTYKDKDGNWQITIYDIISLAGYAKENNDYYSESPDEQISVNIQSSPKTNNVQEHLNEYTKIISNYAYTANGNLKKFSCESIEYNSNGKVKAINFKTIS
;
A
#
# COMPACT_ATOMS: atom_id res chain seq x y z
N MET A 1 0.67 -38.46 62.23
CA MET A 1 1.44 -38.42 60.96
C MET A 1 0.54 -38.41 59.72
N GLU A 2 -0.60 -39.10 59.74
CA GLU A 2 -1.55 -39.16 58.61
C GLU A 2 -2.07 -37.79 58.13
N ASN A 3 -2.33 -36.85 59.04
CA ASN A 3 -2.80 -35.50 58.71
C ASN A 3 -1.76 -34.65 57.97
N ALA A 4 -0.46 -34.84 58.26
CA ALA A 4 0.61 -34.13 57.59
C ALA A 4 0.82 -34.66 56.16
N SER A 5 0.67 -35.98 55.95
CA SER A 5 0.73 -36.59 54.63
C SER A 5 -0.45 -36.17 53.74
N LYS A 6 -1.68 -36.10 54.31
CA LYS A 6 -2.86 -35.57 53.61
C LYS A 6 -2.70 -34.10 53.22
N ALA A 7 -2.14 -33.27 54.12
CA ALA A 7 -1.83 -31.88 53.83
C ALA A 7 -0.75 -31.74 52.75
N LEU A 8 0.28 -32.59 52.76
CA LEU A 8 1.35 -32.59 51.77
C LEU A 8 0.84 -32.92 50.35
N ILE A 9 -0.05 -33.91 50.24
CA ILE A 9 -0.66 -34.30 48.96
C ILE A 9 -1.57 -33.17 48.43
N MET A 10 -2.35 -32.53 49.30
CA MET A 10 -3.16 -31.38 48.89
C MET A 10 -2.30 -30.18 48.48
N ALA A 11 -1.20 -29.91 49.18
CA ALA A 11 -0.25 -28.86 48.83
C ALA A 11 0.43 -29.12 47.48
N GLY A 12 0.81 -30.38 47.18
CA GLY A 12 1.37 -30.77 45.89
C GLY A 12 0.40 -30.55 44.72
N GLY A 13 -0.88 -30.89 44.90
CA GLY A 13 -1.91 -30.65 43.89
C GLY A 13 -2.12 -29.16 43.60
N ILE A 14 -2.15 -28.33 44.64
CA ILE A 14 -2.27 -26.87 44.49
C ILE A 14 -1.05 -26.30 43.77
N LEU A 15 0.15 -26.77 44.10
CA LEU A 15 1.40 -26.31 43.49
C LEU A 15 1.44 -26.63 41.98
N VAL A 16 1.07 -27.87 41.61
CA VAL A 16 0.96 -28.26 40.20
C VAL A 16 -0.12 -27.45 39.48
N GLY A 17 -1.27 -27.19 40.12
CA GLY A 17 -2.32 -26.35 39.57
C GLY A 17 -1.85 -24.93 39.26
N ILE A 18 -1.11 -24.30 40.19
CA ILE A 18 -0.53 -22.97 39.98
C ILE A 18 0.48 -22.97 38.83
N LEU A 19 1.31 -24.01 38.72
CA LEU A 19 2.29 -24.13 37.63
C LEU A 19 1.59 -24.22 36.26
N VAL A 20 0.56 -25.06 36.15
CA VAL A 20 -0.21 -25.21 34.90
C VAL A 20 -0.92 -23.91 34.53
N ILE A 21 -1.57 -23.24 35.50
CA ILE A 21 -2.25 -21.96 35.26
C ILE A 21 -1.23 -20.87 34.86
N SER A 22 -0.08 -20.83 35.51
CA SER A 22 0.97 -19.84 35.20
C SER A 22 1.52 -20.02 33.78
N LEU A 23 1.72 -21.27 33.35
CA LEU A 23 2.12 -21.57 31.97
C LEU A 23 1.02 -21.18 30.98
N ALA A 24 -0.24 -21.47 31.29
CA ALA A 24 -1.37 -21.09 30.42
C ALA A 24 -1.50 -19.56 30.27
N VAL A 25 -1.36 -18.81 31.36
CA VAL A 25 -1.36 -17.33 31.34
C VAL A 25 -0.19 -16.79 30.54
N TYR A 26 1.01 -17.37 30.71
CA TYR A 26 2.20 -16.99 29.95
C TYR A 26 2.00 -17.20 28.44
N LEU A 27 1.56 -18.39 28.03
CA LEU A 27 1.32 -18.72 26.62
C LEU A 27 0.20 -17.85 26.02
N PHE A 28 -0.86 -17.58 26.78
CA PHE A 28 -1.93 -16.68 26.35
C PHE A 28 -1.41 -15.26 26.08
N ALA A 29 -0.58 -14.73 26.99
CA ALA A 29 0.05 -13.42 26.81
C ALA A 29 1.01 -13.39 25.62
N ASP A 30 1.80 -14.44 25.42
CA ASP A 30 2.76 -14.55 24.31
C ASP A 30 2.06 -14.63 22.95
N PHE A 31 1.01 -15.46 22.83
CA PHE A 31 0.22 -15.57 21.60
C PHE A 31 -0.57 -14.29 21.31
N SER A 32 -1.05 -13.60 22.34
CA SER A 32 -1.75 -12.31 22.16
C SER A 32 -0.83 -11.24 21.59
N ARG A 33 0.42 -11.16 22.08
CA ARG A 33 1.44 -10.23 21.54
C ARG A 33 1.81 -10.61 20.11
N THR A 34 2.09 -11.89 19.87
CA THR A 34 2.44 -12.38 18.54
C THR A 34 1.34 -12.10 17.52
N ALA A 35 0.07 -12.30 17.88
CA ALA A 35 -1.06 -11.99 17.01
C ALA A 35 -1.15 -10.49 16.70
N ALA A 36 -0.94 -9.62 17.70
CA ALA A 36 -0.91 -8.17 17.50
C ALA A 36 0.24 -7.75 16.56
N ASP A 37 1.43 -8.31 16.75
CA ASP A 37 2.60 -8.02 15.92
C ASP A 37 2.39 -8.49 14.48
N ILE A 38 1.87 -9.70 14.27
CA ILE A 38 1.55 -10.23 12.93
C ILE A 38 0.53 -9.34 12.22
N ASN A 39 -0.53 -8.92 12.91
CA ASN A 39 -1.54 -8.05 12.32
C ASN A 39 -0.95 -6.70 11.90
N SER A 40 -0.11 -6.10 12.75
CA SER A 40 0.57 -4.84 12.44
C SER A 40 1.51 -4.97 11.24
N GLN A 41 2.27 -6.07 11.15
CA GLN A 41 3.16 -6.34 10.02
C GLN A 41 2.38 -6.53 8.72
N ASN A 42 1.27 -7.26 8.76
CA ASN A 42 0.40 -7.45 7.59
C ASN A 42 -0.18 -6.11 7.08
N GLU A 43 -0.59 -5.22 7.98
CA GLU A 43 -1.10 -3.91 7.60
C GLU A 43 -0.01 -3.05 6.92
N GLN A 44 1.19 -3.00 7.51
CA GLN A 44 2.34 -2.32 6.91
C GLN A 44 2.70 -2.92 5.56
N GLN A 45 2.72 -4.25 5.45
CA GLN A 45 3.02 -4.93 4.20
C GLN A 45 1.98 -4.63 3.11
N ARG A 46 0.69 -4.56 3.46
CA ARG A 46 -0.36 -4.13 2.52
C ARG A 46 -0.14 -2.71 2.00
N ILE A 47 0.28 -1.78 2.86
CA ILE A 47 0.61 -0.41 2.44
C ILE A 47 1.83 -0.41 1.51
N VAL A 48 2.87 -1.16 1.83
CA VAL A 48 4.07 -1.29 0.99
C VAL A 48 3.73 -1.90 -0.37
N GLU A 49 3.00 -3.01 -0.41
CA GLU A 49 2.55 -3.67 -1.63
C GLU A 49 1.67 -2.73 -2.47
N PHE A 50 0.77 -1.99 -1.82
CA PHE A 50 -0.05 -0.98 -2.49
C PHE A 50 0.82 0.11 -3.12
N ASN A 51 1.70 0.73 -2.33
CA ASN A 51 2.56 1.81 -2.77
C ASN A 51 3.51 1.38 -3.89
N SER A 52 3.97 0.12 -3.88
CA SER A 52 4.88 -0.41 -4.90
C SER A 52 4.35 -0.27 -6.33
N LYS A 53 3.02 -0.33 -6.50
CA LYS A 53 2.34 -0.12 -7.80
C LYS A 53 2.54 1.28 -8.35
N PHE A 54 2.80 2.26 -7.50
CA PHE A 54 2.97 3.67 -7.85
C PHE A 54 4.44 4.10 -7.79
N THR A 55 5.19 3.66 -6.76
CA THR A 55 6.58 4.09 -6.55
C THR A 55 7.56 3.52 -7.56
N THR A 56 7.21 2.42 -8.24
CA THR A 56 8.04 1.87 -9.34
C THR A 56 8.30 2.90 -10.44
N TYR A 57 7.40 3.87 -10.63
CA TYR A 57 7.53 4.90 -11.65
C TYR A 57 8.49 6.03 -11.25
N ASP A 58 8.87 6.16 -9.99
CA ASP A 58 9.85 7.17 -9.54
C ASP A 58 11.28 6.87 -10.03
N THR A 59 11.58 5.60 -10.27
CA THR A 59 12.88 5.13 -10.74
C THR A 59 12.83 4.49 -12.13
N TYR A 60 11.73 4.68 -12.87
CA TYR A 60 11.54 4.01 -14.16
C TYR A 60 12.32 4.70 -15.30
N LYS A 61 13.64 4.47 -15.27
CA LYS A 61 14.63 5.00 -16.21
C LYS A 61 15.42 3.85 -16.84
N ASP A 62 15.93 4.07 -18.05
CA ASP A 62 16.88 3.16 -18.68
C ASP A 62 18.29 3.28 -18.07
N LYS A 63 19.24 2.49 -18.61
CA LYS A 63 20.65 2.49 -18.16
C LYS A 63 21.35 3.82 -18.38
N ASP A 64 20.83 4.64 -19.30
CA ASP A 64 21.37 5.94 -19.67
C ASP A 64 20.68 7.08 -18.88
N GLY A 65 19.75 6.75 -17.98
CA GLY A 65 19.05 7.70 -17.12
C GLY A 65 17.81 8.35 -17.76
N ASN A 66 17.39 7.91 -18.95
CA ASN A 66 16.19 8.45 -19.60
C ASN A 66 14.93 7.78 -19.08
N TRP A 67 13.91 8.57 -18.79
CA TRP A 67 12.62 8.05 -18.35
C TRP A 67 11.93 7.23 -19.43
N GLN A 68 11.35 6.11 -19.02
CA GLN A 68 10.69 5.17 -19.94
C GLN A 68 9.17 5.15 -19.81
N ILE A 69 8.60 5.91 -18.88
CA ILE A 69 7.16 6.00 -18.60
C ILE A 69 6.41 6.46 -19.86
N THR A 70 5.34 5.76 -20.21
CA THR A 70 4.48 6.05 -21.36
C THR A 70 3.06 6.39 -20.91
N ILE A 71 2.22 6.87 -21.84
CA ILE A 71 0.81 7.11 -21.53
C ILE A 71 0.07 5.83 -21.14
N TYR A 72 0.47 4.68 -21.70
CA TYR A 72 -0.17 3.39 -21.39
C TYR A 72 0.07 2.99 -19.94
N ASP A 73 1.28 3.24 -19.43
CA ASP A 73 1.62 3.03 -18.02
C ASP A 73 0.76 3.90 -17.10
N ILE A 74 0.61 5.19 -17.47
CA ILE A 74 -0.20 6.14 -16.70
C ILE A 74 -1.68 5.76 -16.74
N ILE A 75 -2.19 5.23 -17.85
CA ILE A 75 -3.57 4.72 -17.95
C ILE A 75 -3.77 3.49 -17.05
N SER A 76 -2.82 2.55 -17.05
CA SER A 76 -2.86 1.39 -16.14
C SER A 76 -2.85 1.83 -14.67
N LEU A 77 -2.00 2.79 -14.32
CA LEU A 77 -1.93 3.36 -12.97
C LEU A 77 -3.22 4.07 -12.56
N ALA A 78 -3.77 4.88 -13.47
CA ALA A 78 -5.05 5.53 -13.30
C ALA A 78 -6.17 4.50 -13.11
N GLY A 79 -6.09 3.33 -13.77
CA GLY A 79 -7.02 2.22 -13.58
C GLY A 79 -7.00 1.72 -12.13
N TYR A 80 -5.80 1.44 -11.59
CA TYR A 80 -5.66 1.05 -10.18
C TYR A 80 -6.15 2.15 -9.22
N ALA A 81 -5.88 3.42 -9.53
CA ALA A 81 -6.37 4.54 -8.73
C ALA A 81 -7.90 4.63 -8.76
N LYS A 82 -8.52 4.45 -9.93
CA LYS A 82 -9.99 4.44 -10.08
C LYS A 82 -10.62 3.31 -9.29
N GLU A 83 -10.13 2.08 -9.42
CA GLU A 83 -10.64 0.93 -8.65
C GLU A 83 -10.55 1.18 -7.13
N ASN A 84 -9.44 1.73 -6.66
CA ASN A 84 -9.30 2.13 -5.25
C ASN A 84 -10.31 3.21 -4.86
N ASN A 85 -10.48 4.24 -5.68
CA ASN A 85 -11.39 5.35 -5.38
C ASN A 85 -12.86 4.92 -5.42
N ASP A 86 -13.22 3.97 -6.28
CA ASP A 86 -14.55 3.37 -6.33
C ASP A 86 -14.82 2.58 -5.04
N TYR A 87 -13.84 1.80 -4.57
CA TYR A 87 -13.92 1.08 -3.29
C TYR A 87 -14.00 2.01 -2.08
N TYR A 88 -13.19 3.09 -2.07
CA TYR A 88 -13.12 4.08 -1.00
C TYR A 88 -13.89 5.38 -1.33
N SER A 89 -15.03 5.26 -2.00
CA SER A 89 -15.81 6.41 -2.49
C SER A 89 -16.26 7.38 -1.39
N GLU A 90 -16.48 6.87 -0.16
CA GLU A 90 -16.86 7.66 1.02
C GLU A 90 -15.67 8.13 1.87
N SER A 91 -14.43 7.81 1.47
CA SER A 91 -13.21 8.11 2.24
C SER A 91 -12.25 8.98 1.42
N PRO A 92 -12.40 10.31 1.43
CA PRO A 92 -11.56 11.22 0.63
C PRO A 92 -10.05 11.11 0.92
N ASP A 93 -9.66 10.72 2.13
CA ASP A 93 -8.23 10.55 2.49
C ASP A 93 -7.59 9.28 1.89
N GLU A 94 -8.43 8.34 1.45
CA GLU A 94 -8.02 7.10 0.79
C GLU A 94 -8.05 7.23 -0.75
N GLN A 95 -8.55 8.36 -1.27
CA GLN A 95 -8.61 8.62 -2.71
C GLN A 95 -7.26 8.99 -3.29
N ILE A 96 -7.06 8.57 -4.54
CA ILE A 96 -5.79 8.66 -5.25
C ILE A 96 -5.97 9.48 -6.52
N SER A 97 -5.06 10.44 -6.71
CA SER A 97 -5.03 11.30 -7.88
C SER A 97 -3.84 10.97 -8.78
N VAL A 98 -4.11 10.70 -10.06
CA VAL A 98 -3.07 10.50 -11.08
C VAL A 98 -3.13 11.68 -12.05
N ASN A 99 -2.09 12.51 -12.05
CA ASN A 99 -2.07 13.78 -12.78
C ASN A 99 -1.02 13.80 -13.88
N ILE A 100 -1.34 14.44 -15.02
CA ILE A 100 -0.38 14.76 -16.08
C ILE A 100 -0.28 16.28 -16.19
N GLN A 101 0.84 16.83 -15.74
CA GLN A 101 1.22 18.22 -15.92
C GLN A 101 1.66 18.44 -17.38
N SER A 102 0.67 18.68 -18.24
CA SER A 102 0.89 19.11 -19.62
C SER A 102 -0.08 20.23 -19.98
N SER A 103 0.25 21.04 -20.98
CA SER A 103 -0.69 21.96 -21.61
C SER A 103 -1.35 21.23 -22.80
N PRO A 104 -2.68 21.06 -22.88
CA PRO A 104 -3.72 21.48 -21.93
C PRO A 104 -3.88 20.50 -20.76
N LYS A 105 -4.04 21.03 -19.54
CA LYS A 105 -4.01 20.34 -18.25
C LYS A 105 -4.97 19.15 -18.18
N THR A 106 -4.45 17.93 -18.28
CA THR A 106 -5.20 16.74 -17.86
C THR A 106 -4.83 16.41 -16.43
N ASN A 107 -5.58 17.02 -15.51
CA ASN A 107 -5.58 16.61 -14.11
C ASN A 107 -6.55 15.42 -13.95
N ASN A 108 -6.28 14.53 -13.02
CA ASN A 108 -7.15 13.40 -12.68
C ASN A 108 -7.44 12.43 -13.84
N VAL A 109 -6.40 11.78 -14.36
CA VAL A 109 -6.51 10.75 -15.41
C VAL A 109 -7.51 9.66 -15.00
N GLN A 110 -7.55 9.28 -13.72
CA GLN A 110 -8.45 8.27 -13.17
C GLN A 110 -9.94 8.62 -13.35
N GLU A 111 -10.30 9.90 -13.30
CA GLU A 111 -11.69 10.36 -13.49
C GLU A 111 -12.09 10.32 -14.97
N HIS A 112 -11.12 10.41 -15.87
CA HIS A 112 -11.33 10.53 -17.31
C HIS A 112 -11.03 9.24 -18.09
N LEU A 113 -10.85 8.11 -17.39
CA LEU A 113 -10.56 6.81 -18.02
C LEU A 113 -11.60 6.34 -19.04
N ASN A 114 -12.85 6.78 -18.90
CA ASN A 114 -13.91 6.47 -19.85
C ASN A 114 -13.61 7.08 -21.25
N GLU A 115 -12.73 8.08 -21.30
CA GLU A 115 -12.28 8.78 -22.50
C GLU A 115 -10.83 8.42 -22.85
N TYR A 116 -10.38 7.20 -22.51
CA TYR A 116 -8.99 6.75 -22.71
C TYR A 116 -8.46 6.98 -24.15
N THR A 117 -9.33 6.91 -25.17
CA THR A 117 -8.94 7.19 -26.56
C THR A 117 -8.47 8.63 -26.77
N LYS A 118 -9.12 9.61 -26.12
CA LYS A 118 -8.71 11.02 -26.15
C LYS A 118 -7.40 11.24 -25.38
N ILE A 119 -7.24 10.53 -24.26
CA ILE A 119 -6.00 10.57 -23.48
C ILE A 119 -4.84 10.06 -24.35
N ILE A 120 -4.99 8.90 -24.98
CA ILE A 120 -4.01 8.34 -25.90
C ILE A 120 -3.74 9.30 -27.06
N SER A 121 -4.77 9.86 -27.72
CA SER A 121 -4.55 10.76 -28.86
C SER A 121 -3.76 12.02 -28.48
N ASN A 122 -3.96 12.55 -27.28
CA ASN A 122 -3.29 13.76 -26.82
C ASN A 122 -1.84 13.49 -26.37
N TYR A 123 -1.58 12.30 -25.85
CA TYR A 123 -0.38 12.01 -25.05
C TYR A 123 0.48 10.87 -25.55
N ALA A 124 0.05 10.06 -26.52
CA ALA A 124 0.84 8.92 -26.99
C ALA A 124 2.04 9.36 -27.81
N TYR A 125 1.87 10.29 -28.74
CA TYR A 125 2.90 10.62 -29.73
C TYR A 125 3.29 12.10 -29.73
N THR A 126 4.57 12.33 -30.00
CA THR A 126 5.14 13.65 -30.32
C THR A 126 4.73 14.06 -31.73
N ALA A 127 4.91 15.35 -32.07
CA ALA A 127 4.67 15.83 -33.45
C ALA A 127 5.48 15.06 -34.50
N ASN A 128 6.61 14.47 -34.10
CA ASN A 128 7.51 13.70 -34.96
C ASN A 128 7.15 12.21 -35.04
N GLY A 129 6.05 11.77 -34.43
CA GLY A 129 5.60 10.37 -34.45
C GLY A 129 6.26 9.44 -33.44
N ASN A 130 7.22 9.95 -32.63
CA ASN A 130 7.83 9.17 -31.55
C ASN A 130 6.91 9.09 -30.33
N LEU A 131 6.94 7.97 -29.61
CA LEU A 131 6.18 7.80 -28.37
C LEU A 131 6.66 8.82 -27.31
N LYS A 132 5.74 9.62 -26.78
CA LYS A 132 6.03 10.57 -25.69
C LYS A 132 6.41 9.81 -24.42
N LYS A 133 7.41 10.36 -23.73
CA LYS A 133 7.85 9.88 -22.43
C LYS A 133 7.43 10.86 -21.34
N PHE A 134 7.26 10.32 -20.15
CA PHE A 134 6.86 11.06 -18.97
C PHE A 134 7.92 10.90 -17.88
N SER A 135 8.07 11.94 -17.08
CA SER A 135 8.86 11.94 -15.85
C SER A 135 7.92 11.90 -14.67
N CYS A 136 8.29 11.17 -13.62
CA CYS A 136 7.64 11.27 -12.32
C CYS A 136 8.21 12.51 -11.61
N GLU A 137 7.37 13.52 -11.34
CA GLU A 137 7.82 14.74 -10.67
C GLU A 137 7.66 14.63 -9.15
N SER A 138 6.58 13.99 -8.68
CA SER A 138 6.32 13.81 -7.26
C SER A 138 5.30 12.71 -6.99
N ILE A 139 5.48 12.09 -5.82
CA ILE A 139 4.52 11.18 -5.19
C ILE A 139 4.19 11.77 -3.82
N GLU A 140 2.91 11.98 -3.56
CA GLU A 140 2.39 12.47 -2.29
C GLU A 140 1.73 11.33 -1.53
N TYR A 141 1.83 11.36 -0.21
CA TYR A 141 1.32 10.33 0.69
C TYR A 141 0.29 10.91 1.66
N ASN A 142 -0.67 10.10 2.08
CA ASN A 142 -1.61 10.44 3.15
C ASN A 142 -0.96 10.25 4.55
N SER A 143 -1.71 10.52 5.62
CA SER A 143 -1.22 10.40 6.99
C SER A 143 -0.77 8.99 7.38
N ASN A 144 -1.30 7.97 6.67
CA ASN A 144 -0.99 6.56 6.91
C ASN A 144 0.18 6.07 6.06
N GLY A 145 0.82 6.95 5.27
CA GLY A 145 1.93 6.60 4.39
C GLY A 145 1.50 5.91 3.10
N LYS A 146 0.20 5.84 2.79
CA LYS A 146 -0.32 5.33 1.52
C LYS A 146 -0.26 6.42 0.45
N VAL A 147 0.03 6.06 -0.80
CA VAL A 147 0.06 7.02 -1.92
C VAL A 147 -1.31 7.69 -2.09
N LYS A 148 -1.29 9.02 -2.17
CA LYS A 148 -2.44 9.90 -2.33
C LYS A 148 -2.44 10.61 -3.69
N ALA A 149 -1.28 11.00 -4.19
CA ALA A 149 -1.19 11.60 -5.52
C ALA A 149 0.11 11.22 -6.20
N ILE A 150 0.07 11.14 -7.53
CA ILE A 150 1.24 11.00 -8.37
C ILE A 150 1.15 11.97 -9.55
N ASN A 151 2.21 12.73 -9.74
CA ASN A 151 2.27 13.81 -10.73
C ASN A 151 3.31 13.47 -11.79
N PHE A 152 2.84 13.34 -13.04
CA PHE A 152 3.69 13.11 -14.21
C PHE A 152 3.85 14.38 -15.04
N LYS A 153 4.99 14.51 -15.71
CA LYS A 153 5.26 15.61 -16.64
C LYS A 153 5.81 15.09 -17.95
N THR A 154 5.32 15.65 -19.05
CA THR A 154 5.81 15.32 -20.39
C THR A 154 7.26 15.74 -20.57
N ILE A 155 8.08 14.83 -21.10
CA ILE A 155 9.47 15.09 -21.46
C ILE A 155 9.46 15.51 -22.94
N SER A 156 10.03 16.69 -23.21
CA SER A 156 10.11 17.29 -24.54
C SER A 156 11.24 16.68 -25.36
#